data_AF-V4J469-F1
#
_entry.id   AF-V4J469-F1
#
_cell.length_a   1.000
_cell.length_b   1.000
_cell.length_c   1.000
_cell.angle_alpha   90.00
_cell.angle_beta   90.00
_cell.angle_gamma   90.00
#
_symmetry.space_group_name_H-M   'P 1'
#
loop_
_entity.id
_entity.type
_entity.pdbx_description
1 polymer ?
#
loop_
_entity_poly.entity_id
_entity_poly.type
_entity_poly.pdbx_seq_one_letter_code
_entity_poly.pdbx_strand_id
1 'polypeptide(L)'
;MAWSTTWAFVVMPDHLHWLVALKEADLSRLVLRVKFRSNRDQLRSWPERTGVAAGFSRPRDTTGGGFGRVARYVVAHPVRAGLEQSVGDYPHWDARWV
;
A
#
# COMPACT_ATOMS: atom_id res chain seq x y z
N MET A 1 21.99 -0.06 -3.01
CA MET A 1 21.14 -1.27 -2.88
C MET A 1 19.72 -0.85 -2.51
N ALA A 2 18.69 -1.42 -3.17
CA ALA A 2 17.29 -1.12 -2.88
C ALA A 2 16.72 -2.14 -1.88
N TRP A 3 15.99 -1.69 -0.86
CA TRP A 3 15.47 -2.57 0.21
C TRP A 3 14.29 -3.45 -0.26
N SER A 4 13.55 -2.98 -1.25
CA SER A 4 12.39 -3.65 -1.81
C SER A 4 12.09 -3.13 -3.22
N THR A 5 11.05 -3.65 -3.84
CA THR A 5 10.52 -3.16 -5.11
C THR A 5 9.01 -3.12 -5.03
N THR A 6 8.44 -1.92 -5.15
CA THR A 6 6.99 -1.73 -5.24
C THR A 6 6.50 -2.12 -6.62
N TRP A 7 5.46 -2.95 -6.67
CA TRP A 7 4.80 -3.37 -7.90
C TRP A 7 3.47 -2.67 -8.10
N ALA A 8 2.70 -2.52 -7.02
CA ALA A 8 1.47 -1.76 -6.98
C ALA A 8 1.16 -1.31 -5.55
N PHE A 9 0.46 -0.19 -5.40
CA PHE A 9 -0.13 0.22 -4.13
C PHE A 9 -1.40 1.02 -4.35
N VAL A 10 -2.24 1.09 -3.32
CA VAL A 10 -3.31 2.08 -3.21
C VAL A 10 -3.40 2.55 -1.76
N VAL A 11 -3.41 3.86 -1.56
CA VAL A 11 -3.63 4.50 -0.26
C VAL A 11 -5.12 4.74 -0.13
N MET A 12 -5.79 3.96 0.70
CA MET A 12 -7.19 4.15 1.08
C MET A 12 -7.30 5.22 2.18
N PRO A 13 -8.49 5.76 2.46
CA PRO A 13 -8.68 6.74 3.53
C PRO A 13 -8.25 6.25 4.93
N ASP A 14 -8.28 4.93 5.16
CA ASP A 14 -8.04 4.28 6.45
C ASP A 14 -6.82 3.34 6.46
N HIS A 15 -6.37 2.82 5.31
CA HIS A 15 -5.23 1.90 5.23
C HIS A 15 -4.50 1.90 3.88
N LEU A 16 -3.35 1.23 3.81
CA LEU A 16 -2.55 1.05 2.60
C LEU A 16 -2.62 -0.42 2.14
N HIS A 17 -3.00 -0.65 0.89
CA HIS A 17 -2.73 -1.91 0.21
C HIS A 17 -1.45 -1.83 -0.59
N TRP A 18 -0.56 -2.81 -0.45
CA TRP A 18 0.77 -2.75 -1.05
C TRP A 18 1.24 -4.11 -1.54
N LEU A 19 1.53 -4.20 -2.84
CA LEU A 19 2.21 -5.32 -3.47
C LEU A 19 3.70 -4.98 -3.61
N VAL A 20 4.53 -5.68 -2.83
CA VAL A 20 5.96 -5.40 -2.72
C VAL A 20 6.78 -6.69 -2.76
N ALA A 21 7.86 -6.68 -3.54
CA ALA A 21 8.90 -7.69 -3.46
C ALA A 21 9.97 -7.23 -2.48
N LEU A 22 10.21 -8.04 -1.46
CA LEU A 22 11.32 -7.84 -0.52
C LEU A 22 12.63 -8.25 -1.19
N LYS A 23 13.70 -7.51 -0.90
CA LYS A 23 15.07 -7.86 -1.32
C LYS A 23 15.84 -8.34 -0.09
N GLU A 24 16.71 -7.49 0.44
CA GLU A 24 17.58 -7.80 1.58
C GLU A 24 16.90 -7.54 2.94
N ALA A 25 15.77 -6.83 2.96
CA ALA A 25 15.06 -6.47 4.19
C ALA A 25 13.91 -7.44 4.51
N ASP A 26 13.69 -7.70 5.81
CA ASP A 26 12.47 -8.36 6.26
C ASP A 26 11.25 -7.42 6.17
N LEU A 27 10.08 -8.02 6.01
CA LEU A 27 8.82 -7.30 5.84
C LEU A 27 8.55 -6.34 7.01
N SER A 28 8.81 -6.79 8.23
CA SER A 28 8.52 -6.03 9.44
C SER A 28 9.36 -4.76 9.51
N ARG A 29 10.66 -4.83 9.21
CA ARG A 29 11.53 -3.65 9.14
C ARG A 29 11.11 -2.69 8.04
N LEU A 30 10.73 -3.22 6.87
CA LEU A 30 10.24 -2.38 5.77
C LEU A 30 8.99 -1.61 6.19
N VAL A 31 7.99 -2.30 6.74
CA VAL A 31 6.73 -1.70 7.17
C VAL A 31 6.95 -0.73 8.32
N LEU A 32 7.77 -1.08 9.31
CA LEU A 32 8.13 -0.19 10.42
C LEU A 32 8.69 1.14 9.90
N ARG A 33 9.60 1.08 8.93
CA ARG A 33 10.23 2.27 8.36
C ARG A 33 9.24 3.15 7.60
N VAL A 34 8.35 2.54 6.80
CA VAL A 34 7.29 3.28 6.09
C VAL A 34 6.38 3.97 7.11
N LYS A 35 5.87 3.23 8.10
CA LYS A 35 4.99 3.76 9.14
C LYS A 35 5.63 4.87 9.96
N PHE A 36 6.88 4.70 10.37
CA PHE A 36 7.60 5.72 11.12
C PHE A 36 7.71 7.03 10.32
N ARG A 37 8.07 6.93 9.03
CA ARG A 37 8.18 8.11 8.16
C ARG A 37 6.84 8.78 7.95
N SER A 38 5.80 8.01 7.60
CA SER A 38 4.44 8.50 7.41
C SER A 38 3.89 9.15 8.69
N ASN A 39 4.08 8.51 9.85
CA ASN A 39 3.63 9.05 11.13
C ASN A 39 4.31 10.38 11.47
N ARG A 40 5.63 10.46 11.27
CA ARG A 40 6.39 11.69 11.49
C ARG A 40 5.91 12.83 10.59
N ASP A 41 5.68 12.56 9.30
CA ASP A 41 5.25 13.58 8.35
C ASP A 41 3.79 14.00 8.59
N GLN A 42 2.92 13.05 8.98
CA GLN A 42 1.54 13.31 9.38
C GLN A 42 1.46 14.18 10.63
N LEU A 43 2.16 13.83 11.72
CA LEU A 43 2.14 14.60 12.97
C LEU A 43 2.77 15.98 12.80
N ARG A 44 3.69 16.16 11.85
CA ARG A 44 4.24 17.48 11.51
C ARG A 44 3.22 18.36 10.78
N SER A 45 2.36 17.75 9.96
CA SER A 45 1.38 18.48 9.14
C SER A 45 0.04 18.69 9.86
N TRP A 46 -0.34 17.73 10.71
CA TRP A 46 -1.60 17.68 11.47
C TRP A 46 -1.33 17.12 12.87
N PRO A 47 -0.84 17.95 13.81
CA PRO A 47 -0.45 17.51 15.15
C PRO A 47 -1.59 16.88 15.97
N GLU A 48 -2.84 17.21 15.66
CA GLU A 48 -4.05 16.75 16.33
C GLU A 48 -4.51 15.35 15.91
N ARG A 49 -3.94 14.77 14.83
CA ARG A 49 -4.35 13.46 14.33
C ARG A 49 -3.69 12.31 15.07
N THR A 50 -4.42 11.20 15.18
CA THR A 50 -3.85 9.93 15.64
C THR A 50 -2.87 9.39 14.62
N GLY A 51 -1.73 8.91 15.10
CA GLY A 51 -0.66 8.39 14.26
C GLY A 51 -1.00 7.10 13.52
N VAL A 52 -0.11 6.68 12.62
CA VAL A 52 -0.27 5.41 11.87
C VAL A 52 -0.22 4.22 12.84
N ALA A 53 -1.19 3.31 12.74
CA ALA A 53 -1.30 2.13 13.59
C ALA A 53 -0.05 1.22 13.53
N ALA A 54 0.32 0.56 14.63
CA ALA A 54 1.53 -0.25 14.73
C ALA A 54 1.49 -1.56 13.89
N GLY A 55 0.33 -2.23 13.79
CA GLY A 55 0.19 -3.55 13.16
C GLY A 55 -0.04 -3.55 11.64
N PHE A 56 0.41 -4.58 10.93
CA PHE A 56 0.11 -4.77 9.50
C PHE A 56 -0.39 -6.19 9.24
N SER A 57 -1.26 -6.33 8.25
CA SER A 57 -1.75 -7.63 7.80
C SER A 57 -1.00 -8.06 6.55
N ARG A 58 -0.54 -9.31 6.52
CA ARG A 58 0.02 -9.94 5.32
C ARG A 58 -0.94 -11.02 4.84
N PRO A 59 -1.77 -10.75 3.84
CA PRO A 59 -2.57 -11.80 3.21
C PRO A 59 -1.64 -12.85 2.61
N ARG A 60 -2.01 -14.12 2.75
CA ARG A 60 -1.37 -15.20 2.01
C ARG A 60 -1.92 -15.13 0.58
N ASP A 61 -1.05 -14.93 -0.40
CA ASP A 61 -1.48 -14.95 -1.79
C ASP A 61 -1.92 -16.38 -2.16
N THR A 62 -3.22 -16.56 -2.35
CA THR A 62 -3.83 -17.80 -2.83
C THR A 62 -4.25 -17.68 -4.29
N THR A 63 -4.03 -16.51 -4.91
CA THR A 63 -4.36 -16.30 -6.31
C THR A 63 -3.26 -16.97 -7.13
N GLY A 64 -3.56 -18.11 -7.77
CA GLY A 64 -2.62 -18.77 -8.69
C GLY A 64 -2.32 -17.98 -9.97
N GLY A 65 -2.52 -16.65 -9.97
CA GLY A 65 -2.27 -15.77 -11.11
C GLY A 65 -0.99 -14.96 -10.93
N GLY A 66 -0.37 -14.54 -12.04
CA GLY A 66 0.87 -13.75 -12.00
C GLY A 66 0.70 -12.34 -11.41
N PHE A 67 1.83 -11.67 -11.15
CA PHE A 67 1.91 -10.35 -10.50
C PHE A 67 0.98 -9.28 -11.07
N GLY A 68 0.75 -9.27 -12.40
CA GLY A 68 -0.16 -8.30 -13.03
C GLY A 68 -1.61 -8.44 -12.59
N ARG A 69 -2.09 -9.67 -12.31
CA ARG A 69 -3.45 -9.89 -11.80
C ARG A 69 -3.58 -9.37 -10.38
N VAL A 70 -2.59 -9.64 -9.52
CA VAL A 70 -2.56 -9.15 -8.15
C VAL A 70 -2.47 -7.63 -8.12
N ALA A 71 -1.65 -7.02 -8.99
CA ALA A 71 -1.54 -5.57 -9.12
C ALA A 71 -2.89 -4.93 -9.49
N ARG A 72 -3.59 -5.45 -10.51
CA ARG A 72 -4.94 -5.00 -10.88
C ARG A 72 -5.94 -5.18 -9.75
N TYR A 73 -5.86 -6.29 -9.02
CA TYR A 73 -6.70 -6.52 -7.85
C TYR A 73 -6.46 -5.47 -6.76
N VAL A 74 -5.20 -5.10 -6.49
CA VAL A 74 -4.83 -4.08 -5.50
C VAL A 74 -5.38 -2.71 -5.91
N VAL A 75 -5.11 -2.24 -7.13
CA VAL A 75 -5.52 -0.88 -7.56
C VAL A 75 -7.02 -0.73 -7.79
N ALA A 76 -7.75 -1.84 -8.02
CA ALA A 76 -9.20 -1.82 -8.12
C ALA A 76 -9.93 -1.70 -6.76
N HIS A 77 -9.20 -1.63 -5.65
CA HIS A 77 -9.81 -1.57 -4.32
C HIS A 77 -10.73 -0.35 -4.09
N PRO A 78 -10.40 0.88 -4.53
CA PRO A 78 -11.28 2.04 -4.37
C PRO A 78 -12.65 1.83 -5.01
N VAL A 79 -12.70 1.25 -6.20
CA VAL A 79 -13.96 0.94 -6.91
C VAL A 79 -14.76 -0.11 -6.15
N ARG A 80 -14.10 -1.18 -5.68
CA ARG A 80 -14.77 -2.22 -4.87
C ARG A 80 -15.28 -1.69 -3.53
N ALA A 81 -14.60 -0.69 -2.97
CA ALA A 81 -15.03 0.00 -1.75
C ALA A 81 -16.11 1.07 -2.02
N GLY A 82 -16.51 1.28 -3.28
CA GLY A 82 -17.52 2.26 -3.66
C GLY A 82 -17.06 3.71 -3.55
N LEU A 83 -15.74 3.96 -3.48
CA LEU A 83 -15.20 5.33 -3.41
C LEU A 83 -15.32 6.05 -4.76
N GLU A 84 -15.16 5.33 -5.87
CA GLU A 84 -15.18 5.88 -7.23
C GLU A 84 -15.77 4.87 -8.22
N GLN A 85 -16.20 5.37 -9.38
CA GLN A 85 -16.76 4.52 -10.46
C GLN A 85 -15.68 3.83 -11.31
N SER A 86 -14.51 4.46 -11.44
CA SER A 86 -13.36 3.93 -12.15
C SER A 86 -12.09 4.06 -11.31
N VAL A 87 -11.12 3.18 -11.58
CA VAL A 87 -9.79 3.26 -10.97
C VAL A 87 -9.09 4.57 -11.34
N GLY A 88 -9.33 5.07 -12.57
CA GLY A 88 -8.73 6.33 -13.04
C GLY A 88 -9.21 7.58 -12.28
N ASP A 89 -10.36 7.50 -11.63
CA ASP A 89 -10.93 8.62 -10.87
C ASP A 89 -10.34 8.72 -9.45
N TYR A 90 -9.68 7.66 -8.98
CA TYR A 90 -9.02 7.64 -7.68
C TYR A 90 -7.53 7.95 -7.84
N PRO A 91 -6.99 9.11 -7.40
CA PRO A 91 -5.62 9.50 -7.72
C PRO A 91 -4.54 8.89 -6.80
N HIS A 92 -4.92 8.10 -5.79
CA HIS A 92 -3.99 7.67 -4.73
C HIS A 92 -3.47 6.23 -4.89
N TRP A 93 -3.14 5.82 -6.12
CA TRP A 93 -2.56 4.52 -6.44
C TRP A 93 -1.46 4.62 -7.51
N ASP A 94 -0.65 3.58 -7.62
CA ASP A 94 0.28 3.37 -8.74
C ASP A 94 0.48 1.86 -8.97
N ALA A 95 0.75 1.45 -10.22
CA ALA A 95 1.10 0.08 -10.57
C ALA A 95 1.95 0.01 -11.84
N ARG A 96 3.01 -0.81 -11.80
CA ARG A 96 3.99 -0.93 -12.90
C ARG A 96 3.47 -1.48 -14.23
N TRP A 97 2.24 -2.00 -14.29
CA TRP A 97 1.73 -2.81 -15.41
C TRP A 97 0.26 -2.54 -15.74
N VAL A 98 -0.31 -1.46 -15.21
CA VAL A 98 -1.72 -1.08 -15.39
C VAL A 98 -1.79 0.12 -16.31
#